data_AF-A0A914ZYJ5-F1
#
_entry.id   AF-A0A914ZYJ5-F1
#
_cell.length_a   1.000
_cell.length_b   1.000
_cell.length_c   1.000
_cell.angle_alpha   90.00
_cell.angle_beta   90.00
_cell.angle_gamma   90.00
#
_symmetry.space_group_name_H-M   'P 1'
#
loop_
_entity.id
_entity.type
_entity.pdbx_description
1 polymer ?
#
loop_
_entity_poly.entity_id
_entity_poly.type
_entity_poly.pdbx_seq_one_letter_code
_entity_poly.pdbx_strand_id
1 'polypeptide(L)'
;MLMCHSNTIISSVISQLSCPKSAVQLAAVSALANWALLLLKHAESNAKAADLGRSSREEVASALLHHLKETRDFSEYNEPTKIRLLQTIGTLMWGDAAVIEVAKGCDVVATVSRIKDTLVDESGRAIARDIMGMAGEM
;
A
#
# COMPACT_ATOMS: atom_id res chain seq x y z
N MET A 1 1.65 -14.28 -19.25
CA MET A 1 0.26 -13.96 -19.64
C MET A 1 -0.71 -13.78 -18.46
N LEU A 2 -0.23 -13.59 -17.21
CA LEU A 2 -1.04 -13.29 -16.02
C LEU A 2 -1.13 -11.78 -15.69
N MET A 3 -0.28 -10.96 -16.30
CA MET A 3 -0.17 -9.51 -16.04
C MET A 3 -1.14 -8.67 -16.89
N CYS A 4 -1.73 -9.20 -17.95
CA CYS A 4 -2.62 -8.42 -18.84
C CYS A 4 -3.97 -8.05 -18.20
N HIS A 5 -4.34 -8.69 -17.08
CA HIS A 5 -5.56 -8.42 -16.31
C HIS A 5 -5.27 -8.08 -14.84
N SER A 6 -4.00 -7.87 -14.48
CA SER A 6 -3.60 -7.64 -13.09
C SER A 6 -4.28 -6.39 -12.52
N ASN A 7 -4.42 -5.35 -13.33
CA ASN A 7 -5.00 -4.07 -12.89
C ASN A 7 -6.49 -4.18 -12.56
N THR A 8 -7.24 -4.97 -13.33
CA THR A 8 -8.65 -5.28 -13.04
C THR A 8 -8.77 -6.06 -11.74
N ILE A 9 -7.95 -7.10 -11.57
CA ILE A 9 -7.96 -7.96 -10.36
C ILE A 9 -7.58 -7.14 -9.13
N ILE A 10 -6.49 -6.37 -9.20
CA ILE A 10 -6.01 -5.51 -8.11
C ILE A 10 -7.08 -4.50 -7.73
N SER A 11 -7.72 -3.84 -8.70
CA SER A 11 -8.81 -2.90 -8.43
C SER A 11 -10.00 -3.57 -7.73
N SER A 12 -10.38 -4.78 -8.17
CA SER A 12 -11.42 -5.58 -7.52
C SER A 12 -11.05 -6.01 -6.10
N VAL A 13 -9.76 -6.27 -5.82
CA VAL A 13 -9.28 -6.60 -4.47
C VAL A 13 -9.24 -5.35 -3.58
N ILE A 14 -8.77 -4.22 -4.10
CA ILE A 14 -8.76 -2.94 -3.36
C ILE A 14 -10.19 -2.57 -2.94
N SER A 15 -11.19 -2.75 -3.81
CA SER A 15 -12.59 -2.43 -3.45
C SER A 15 -13.14 -3.29 -2.30
N GLN A 16 -12.54 -4.46 -2.02
CA GLN A 16 -12.93 -5.29 -0.87
C GLN A 16 -12.50 -4.70 0.48
N LEU A 17 -11.64 -3.67 0.52
CA LEU A 17 -11.31 -2.96 1.76
C LEU A 17 -12.53 -2.21 2.33
N SER A 18 -13.47 -1.80 1.46
CA SER A 18 -14.76 -1.24 1.89
C SER A 18 -15.80 -2.30 2.30
N CYS A 19 -15.45 -3.59 2.30
CA CYS A 19 -16.38 -4.63 2.75
C CYS A 19 -16.59 -4.51 4.27
N PRO A 20 -17.82 -4.54 4.79
CA PRO A 20 -18.07 -4.45 6.23
C PRO A 20 -17.58 -5.67 7.02
N LYS A 21 -17.19 -6.76 6.33
CA LYS A 21 -16.69 -7.97 6.97
C LYS A 21 -15.18 -7.88 7.16
N SER A 22 -14.74 -7.75 8.40
CA SER A 22 -13.31 -7.64 8.76
C SER A 22 -12.43 -8.77 8.21
N ALA A 23 -12.94 -10.00 8.13
CA ALA A 23 -12.22 -11.12 7.53
C ALA A 23 -11.96 -10.92 6.02
N VAL A 24 -12.89 -10.28 5.30
CA VAL A 24 -12.74 -9.98 3.87
C VAL A 24 -11.74 -8.84 3.67
N GLN A 25 -11.80 -7.80 4.50
CA GLN A 25 -10.83 -6.70 4.48
C GLN A 25 -9.40 -7.22 4.74
N LEU A 26 -9.25 -8.09 5.76
CA LEU A 26 -7.95 -8.70 6.10
C LEU A 26 -7.42 -9.58 4.96
N ALA A 27 -8.29 -10.39 4.34
CA ALA A 27 -7.92 -11.22 3.20
C ALA A 27 -7.48 -10.37 1.99
N ALA A 28 -8.23 -9.29 1.70
CA ALA A 28 -7.94 -8.36 0.62
C ALA A 28 -6.57 -7.69 0.81
N VAL A 29 -6.33 -7.10 1.99
CA VAL A 29 -5.03 -6.45 2.27
C VAL A 29 -3.88 -7.48 2.31
N SER A 30 -4.14 -8.72 2.73
CA SER A 30 -3.12 -9.77 2.72
C SER A 30 -2.75 -10.19 1.29
N ALA A 31 -3.71 -10.24 0.38
CA ALA A 31 -3.44 -10.46 -1.04
C ALA A 31 -2.63 -9.31 -1.62
N LEU A 32 -2.99 -8.05 -1.32
CA LEU A 32 -2.23 -6.86 -1.72
C LEU A 32 -0.80 -6.87 -1.19
N ALA A 33 -0.59 -7.24 0.08
CA ALA A 33 0.73 -7.38 0.67
C ALA A 33 1.60 -8.41 -0.07
N ASN A 34 1.00 -9.53 -0.47
CA ASN A 34 1.71 -10.57 -1.23
C ASN A 34 2.06 -10.08 -2.64
N TRP A 35 1.18 -9.31 -3.29
CA TRP A 35 1.50 -8.66 -4.57
C TRP A 35 2.61 -7.61 -4.41
N ALA A 36 2.55 -6.76 -3.38
CA ALA A 36 3.59 -5.78 -3.09
C ALA A 36 4.97 -6.46 -2.94
N LEU A 37 5.04 -7.57 -2.21
CA LEU A 37 6.27 -8.34 -2.05
C LEU A 37 6.75 -8.96 -3.36
N LEU A 38 5.84 -9.50 -4.19
CA LEU A 38 6.20 -10.06 -5.50
C LEU A 38 6.79 -8.98 -6.41
N LEU A 39 6.19 -7.79 -6.42
CA LEU A 39 6.64 -6.65 -7.20
C LEU A 39 8.01 -6.13 -6.73
N LEU A 40 8.22 -6.04 -5.42
CA LEU A 40 9.53 -5.68 -4.84
C LEU A 40 10.61 -6.66 -5.28
N LYS A 41 10.38 -7.97 -5.10
CA LYS A 41 11.35 -9.01 -5.51
C LYS A 41 11.64 -8.99 -7.01
N HIS A 42 10.61 -8.73 -7.81
CA HIS A 42 10.76 -8.60 -9.26
C HIS A 42 11.62 -7.38 -9.62
N ALA A 43 11.39 -6.23 -8.99
CA ALA A 43 12.19 -5.02 -9.19
C ALA A 43 13.66 -5.24 -8.78
N GLU A 44 13.90 -5.87 -7.63
CA GLU A 44 15.26 -6.19 -7.15
C GLU A 44 16.00 -7.16 -8.10
N SER A 45 15.28 -8.15 -8.65
CA SER A 45 15.86 -9.12 -9.59
C SER A 45 16.12 -8.53 -10.98
N ASN A 46 15.33 -7.55 -11.40
CA ASN A 46 15.35 -6.96 -12.75
C ASN A 46 15.96 -5.56 -12.80
N ALA A 47 16.71 -5.15 -11.76
CA ALA A 47 17.34 -3.83 -11.66
C ALA A 47 18.21 -3.41 -12.86
N LYS A 48 18.61 -4.35 -13.74
CA LYS A 48 19.38 -4.08 -14.96
C LYS A 48 18.55 -3.82 -16.23
N ALA A 49 17.23 -3.99 -16.19
CA ALA A 49 16.33 -3.92 -17.35
C ALA A 49 15.25 -2.82 -17.21
N ALA A 50 15.53 -1.76 -16.45
CA ALA A 50 14.57 -0.69 -16.20
C ALA A 50 14.36 0.17 -17.46
N ASP A 51 13.35 -0.22 -18.24
CA ASP A 51 12.81 0.55 -19.35
C ASP A 51 11.84 1.65 -18.86
N LEU A 52 11.74 2.72 -19.64
CA LEU A 52 11.13 4.03 -19.34
C LEU A 52 9.59 4.00 -19.26
N GLY A 53 9.01 3.38 -18.22
CA GLY A 53 7.56 3.38 -17.98
C GLY A 53 7.18 3.27 -16.50
N ARG A 54 5.93 3.65 -16.17
CA ARG A 54 5.36 3.51 -14.82
C ARG A 54 5.43 2.03 -14.42
N SER A 55 6.10 1.72 -13.32
CA SER A 55 6.20 0.34 -12.85
C SER A 55 4.84 -0.18 -12.37
N SER A 56 4.59 -1.48 -12.46
CA SER A 56 3.39 -2.09 -11.86
C SER A 56 3.29 -1.81 -10.35
N ARG A 57 4.41 -1.48 -9.69
CA ARG A 57 4.44 -1.08 -8.28
C ARG A 57 3.88 0.32 -8.07
N GLU A 58 4.23 1.27 -8.93
CA GLU A 58 3.63 2.62 -8.93
C GLU A 58 2.13 2.57 -9.21
N GLU A 59 1.67 1.72 -10.14
CA GLU A 59 0.25 1.56 -10.43
C GLU A 59 -0.53 1.04 -9.22
N VAL A 60 -0.04 -0.02 -8.57
CA VAL A 60 -0.65 -0.59 -7.37
C VAL A 60 -0.64 0.41 -6.22
N ALA A 61 0.47 1.11 -6.00
CA ALA A 61 0.59 2.13 -4.96
C ALA A 61 -0.40 3.28 -5.19
N SER A 62 -0.49 3.79 -6.42
CA SER A 62 -1.43 4.85 -6.79
C SER A 62 -2.87 4.41 -6.55
N ALA A 63 -3.27 3.23 -7.05
CA ALA A 63 -4.64 2.74 -6.90
C ALA A 63 -5.03 2.52 -5.43
N LEU A 64 -4.14 1.90 -4.65
CA LEU A 64 -4.37 1.65 -3.23
C LEU A 64 -4.47 2.97 -2.45
N LEU A 65 -3.49 3.86 -2.60
CA LEU A 65 -3.45 5.11 -1.83
C LEU A 65 -4.59 6.04 -2.19
N HIS A 66 -5.03 6.09 -3.45
CA HIS A 66 -6.26 6.80 -3.81
C HIS A 66 -7.49 6.24 -3.09
N HIS A 67 -7.65 4.91 -3.04
CA HIS A 67 -8.76 4.29 -2.31
C HIS A 67 -8.71 4.61 -0.81
N LEU A 68 -7.53 4.55 -0.20
CA LEU A 68 -7.35 4.87 1.22
C LEU A 68 -7.52 6.35 1.53
N LYS A 69 -7.15 7.24 0.60
CA LYS A 69 -7.39 8.68 0.72
C LYS A 69 -8.89 8.95 0.90
N GLU A 70 -9.74 8.31 0.10
CA GLU A 70 -11.21 8.42 0.17
C GLU A 70 -11.85 7.71 1.36
N THR A 71 -11.11 6.84 2.06
CA THR A 71 -11.60 6.17 3.27
C THR A 71 -11.75 7.20 4.40
N ARG A 72 -12.97 7.36 4.92
CA ARG A 72 -13.29 8.40 5.92
C ARG A 72 -12.87 8.02 7.32
N ASP A 73 -13.05 6.76 7.69
CA ASP A 73 -12.78 6.26 9.03
C ASP A 73 -12.02 4.93 8.97
N PHE A 74 -10.85 4.91 9.60
CA PHE A 74 -10.05 3.70 9.76
C PHE A 74 -10.39 2.91 11.03
N SER A 75 -11.22 3.46 11.93
CA SER A 75 -11.65 2.79 13.16
C SER A 75 -12.45 1.51 12.90
N GLU A 76 -13.13 1.42 11.75
CA GLU A 76 -13.89 0.25 11.30
C GLU A 76 -13.00 -0.96 10.96
N TYR A 77 -11.72 -0.73 10.66
CA TYR A 77 -10.78 -1.79 10.39
C TYR A 77 -10.30 -2.40 11.71
N ASN A 78 -10.22 -3.73 11.76
CA ASN A 78 -9.57 -4.38 12.91
C ASN A 78 -8.05 -4.14 12.90
N GLU A 79 -7.44 -4.28 14.07
CA GLU A 79 -6.02 -4.01 14.27
C GLU A 79 -5.10 -4.76 13.29
N PRO A 80 -5.27 -6.08 13.06
CA PRO A 80 -4.45 -6.81 12.10
C PRO A 80 -4.55 -6.25 10.68
N THR A 81 -5.73 -5.79 10.26
CA THR A 81 -5.92 -5.23 8.92
C THR A 81 -5.19 -3.89 8.79
N LYS A 82 -5.26 -3.02 9.81
CA LYS A 82 -4.53 -1.75 9.82
C LYS A 82 -3.00 -1.97 9.75
N ILE A 83 -2.47 -2.87 10.57
CA ILE A 83 -1.03 -3.18 10.57
C ILE A 83 -0.62 -3.76 9.20
N ARG A 84 -1.41 -4.68 8.65
CA ARG A 84 -1.12 -5.29 7.34
C ARG A 84 -1.20 -4.26 6.20
N LEU A 85 -2.09 -3.27 6.32
CA LEU A 85 -2.19 -2.15 5.39
C LEU A 85 -0.92 -1.31 5.39
N LEU A 86 -0.41 -0.96 6.58
CA LEU A 86 0.85 -0.24 6.72
C LEU A 86 2.02 -1.05 6.15
N GLN A 87 2.12 -2.33 6.47
CA GLN A 87 3.14 -3.21 5.89
C GLN A 87 3.08 -3.24 4.35
N THR A 88 1.88 -3.27 3.78
CA THR A 88 1.68 -3.22 2.32
C THR A 88 2.20 -1.91 1.73
N ILE A 89 1.83 -0.77 2.32
CA ILE A 89 2.27 0.56 1.87
C ILE A 89 3.81 0.66 1.96
N GLY A 90 4.39 0.30 3.10
CA GLY A 90 5.84 0.32 3.28
C GLY A 90 6.58 -0.57 2.27
N THR A 91 6.06 -1.77 1.99
CA THR A 91 6.65 -2.69 1.00
C THR A 91 6.59 -2.12 -0.42
N LEU A 92 5.48 -1.47 -0.79
CA LEU A 92 5.36 -0.83 -2.10
C LEU A 92 6.40 0.28 -2.27
N MET A 93 6.59 1.12 -1.26
CA MET A 93 7.49 2.27 -1.29
C MET A 93 8.98 1.90 -1.16
N TRP A 94 9.29 0.70 -0.65
CA TRP A 94 10.65 0.34 -0.27
C TRP A 94 11.65 0.43 -1.43
N GLY A 95 12.68 1.26 -1.25
CA GLY A 95 13.80 1.39 -2.17
C GLY A 95 13.47 1.99 -3.54
N ASP A 96 12.34 2.70 -3.68
CA ASP A 96 11.86 3.22 -4.97
C ASP A 96 11.38 4.66 -4.89
N ALA A 97 12.22 5.56 -5.38
CA ALA A 97 11.90 6.99 -5.42
C ALA A 97 10.66 7.29 -6.27
N ALA A 98 10.42 6.58 -7.38
CA ALA A 98 9.27 6.84 -8.24
C ALA A 98 7.96 6.47 -7.54
N VAL A 99 7.94 5.33 -6.83
CA VAL A 99 6.77 4.95 -6.02
C VAL A 99 6.56 5.91 -4.85
N ILE A 100 7.64 6.39 -4.21
CA ILE A 100 7.54 7.40 -3.15
C ILE A 100 6.92 8.70 -3.68
N GLU A 101 7.34 9.19 -4.85
CA GLU A 101 6.76 10.39 -5.47
C GLU A 101 5.27 10.19 -5.83
N VAL A 102 4.90 9.02 -6.35
CA VAL A 102 3.49 8.66 -6.55
C VAL A 102 2.72 8.68 -5.23
N ALA A 103 3.30 8.14 -4.16
CA ALA A 103 2.67 8.08 -2.85
C ALA A 103 2.47 9.49 -2.24
N LYS A 104 3.45 10.39 -2.41
CA LYS A 104 3.34 11.80 -2.04
C LYS A 104 2.19 12.48 -2.78
N GLY A 105 2.07 12.27 -4.09
CA GLY A 105 0.95 12.77 -4.90
C GLY A 105 -0.44 12.27 -4.46
N CYS A 106 -0.49 11.15 -3.73
CA CYS A 106 -1.71 10.61 -3.13
C CYS A 106 -1.90 10.96 -1.63
N ASP A 107 -1.14 11.92 -1.09
CA ASP A 107 -1.17 12.33 0.32
C ASP A 107 -0.92 11.18 1.31
N VAL A 108 0.07 10.32 1.02
CA VAL A 108 0.40 9.16 1.86
C VAL A 108 0.65 9.52 3.32
N VAL A 109 1.31 10.65 3.60
CA VAL A 109 1.61 11.10 4.98
C VAL A 109 0.33 11.33 5.78
N ALA A 110 -0.65 12.02 5.20
CA ALA A 110 -1.94 12.28 5.85
C ALA A 110 -2.74 10.98 6.04
N THR A 111 -2.76 10.12 5.02
CA THR A 111 -3.46 8.83 5.07
C THR A 111 -2.85 7.90 6.13
N VAL A 112 -1.53 7.78 6.17
CA VAL A 112 -0.82 6.95 7.16
C VAL A 112 -0.96 7.51 8.56
N SER A 113 -0.95 8.84 8.74
CA SER A 113 -1.22 9.43 10.06
C SER A 113 -2.62 9.06 10.55
N ARG A 114 -3.65 9.15 9.69
CA ARG A 114 -5.02 8.74 10.06
C ARG A 114 -5.09 7.27 10.48
N ILE A 115 -4.39 6.35 9.79
CA ILE A 115 -4.34 4.95 10.19
C ILE A 115 -3.64 4.81 11.56
N LYS A 116 -2.46 5.42 11.71
CA LYS A 116 -1.65 5.42 12.94
C LYS A 116 -2.43 5.88 14.17
N ASP A 117 -3.23 6.94 14.02
CA ASP A 117 -3.98 7.53 15.13
C ASP A 117 -5.10 6.61 15.64
N THR A 118 -5.49 5.60 14.85
CA THR A 118 -6.47 4.57 15.24
C THR A 118 -5.85 3.26 15.73
N LEU A 119 -4.52 3.13 15.71
CA LEU A 119 -3.81 1.94 16.18
C LEU A 119 -3.62 2.00 17.70
N VAL A 120 -3.74 0.84 18.33
CA VAL A 120 -3.38 0.59 19.73
C VAL A 120 -1.98 -0.01 19.83
N ASP A 121 -1.58 -0.82 18.83
CA ASP A 121 -0.28 -1.49 18.78
C ASP A 121 0.86 -0.52 18.39
N GLU A 122 1.86 -0.40 19.26
CA GLU A 122 3.03 0.45 19.04
C GLU A 122 3.90 -0.04 17.86
N SER A 123 3.92 -1.34 17.59
CA SER A 123 4.63 -1.87 16.42
C SER A 123 4.01 -1.35 15.11
N GLY A 124 2.67 -1.28 15.05
CA GLY A 124 1.95 -0.66 13.94
C GLY A 124 2.27 0.83 13.81
N ARG A 125 2.31 1.55 14.95
CA ARG A 125 2.66 2.98 14.96
C ARG A 125 4.10 3.23 14.52
N ALA A 126 5.04 2.35 14.85
CA ALA A 126 6.41 2.42 14.38
C ALA A 126 6.49 2.31 12.86
N ILE A 127 5.83 1.30 12.27
CA ILE A 127 5.77 1.14 10.81
C ILE A 127 5.18 2.40 10.15
N ALA A 128 4.12 2.98 10.72
CA ALA A 128 3.54 4.20 10.20
C ALA A 128 4.53 5.39 10.21
N ARG A 129 5.32 5.54 11.28
CA ARG A 129 6.35 6.58 11.36
C ARG A 129 7.44 6.38 10.32
N ASP A 130 7.88 5.15 10.10
CA ASP A 130 8.90 4.84 9.08
C ASP A 130 8.39 5.19 7.68
N ILE A 131 7.13 4.88 7.37
CA ILE A 131 6.50 5.27 6.09
C ILE A 131 6.42 6.79 5.94
N MET A 132 6.00 7.48 6.99
CA MET A 132 5.97 8.94 6.99
C MET A 132 7.37 9.54 6.82
N GLY A 133 8.41 8.94 7.42
CA GLY A 133 9.81 9.33 7.23
C GLY A 133 10.26 9.20 5.78
N MET A 134 9.97 8.07 5.13
CA MET A 134 10.28 7.85 3.71
C MET A 134 9.63 8.90 2.78
N ALA A 135 8.42 9.39 3.13
CA ALA A 135 7.71 10.38 2.34
C ALA A 135 7.94 11.84 2.79
N GLY A 136 8.49 12.05 3.98
CA GLY A 136 8.65 13.37 4.61
C GLY A 136 10.04 13.98 4.44
N GLU A 137 11.06 13.20 4.12
CA GLU A 137 12.40 13.72 3.82
C GLU A 137 12.48 14.23 2.37
N MET A 138 12.23 15.54 2.20
CA MET A 138 12.89 16.45 1.23
C MET A 138 12.95 17.86 1.82
#